data_AF-A0A535R7K1-F1
#
_entry.id   AF-A0A535R7K1-F1
#
_cell.length_a   1.000
_cell.length_b   1.000
_cell.length_c   1.000
_cell.angle_alpha   90.00
_cell.angle_beta   90.00
_cell.angle_gamma   90.00
#
_symmetry.space_group_name_H-M   'P 1'
#
loop_
_entity.id
_entity.type
_entity.pdbx_description
1 polymer ?
#
loop_
_entity_poly.entity_id
_entity_poly.type
_entity_poly.pdbx_seq_one_letter_code
_entity_poly.pdbx_strand_id
1 'polypeptide(L)'
;MAPLTWGRAARLRSLVVLTLVVLSTFGPFAAVQTAAAGTADQIDTVKAQLAAAADRASRLDQDLARLQSEIEVNQRRIATERSELRSLARVLYAEPTSLPLLLAESHSLGEAVTRWSDLAVAGRRAAAVKRALTVDQRNLEQQLAQVKATRAEQLLQIEQLNVQFRHLQAQAAAEAAAAQPAPPATTPPSRVPPDSIRAIIVAAFSPLGQAAVTWALRVAACESGYNPFAVNRSSGAAGLFQFLPSTWARSPWAAQSPFDPVANSQAAAWLYARSGPGQWVCQ
;
A
#
# COMPACT_ATOMS: atom_id res chain seq x y z
N MET A 1 -53.57 45.78 10.85
CA MET A 1 -54.25 44.47 10.80
C MET A 1 -53.46 43.47 11.63
N ALA A 2 -53.85 43.33 12.90
CA ALA A 2 -53.53 42.24 13.84
C ALA A 2 -54.56 42.35 14.98
N PRO A 3 -55.15 41.23 15.40
CA PRO A 3 -54.98 40.78 16.79
C PRO A 3 -54.76 39.25 16.83
N LEU A 4 -53.75 38.71 17.50
CA LEU A 4 -53.58 38.52 18.95
C LEU A 4 -54.72 37.76 19.66
N THR A 5 -54.26 36.64 20.26
CA THR A 5 -54.65 35.99 21.53
C THR A 5 -55.85 35.04 21.58
N TRP A 6 -55.55 33.74 21.53
CA TRP A 6 -56.16 32.69 22.37
C TRP A 6 -54.99 31.78 22.84
N GLY A 7 -54.77 31.41 24.09
CA GLY A 7 -55.59 31.50 25.28
C GLY A 7 -55.71 30.11 25.94
N ARG A 8 -55.24 30.04 27.20
CA ARG A 8 -55.63 29.11 28.29
C ARG A 8 -54.86 27.78 28.39
N ALA A 9 -54.07 27.57 29.45
CA ALA A 9 -54.45 27.16 30.83
C ALA A 9 -54.41 25.61 30.95
N ALA A 10 -54.05 24.93 32.04
CA ALA A 10 -53.64 25.27 33.39
C ALA A 10 -53.02 24.00 34.04
N ARG A 11 -51.91 24.21 34.75
CA ARG A 11 -51.61 23.74 36.12
C ARG A 11 -52.12 22.36 36.63
N LEU A 12 -51.11 21.63 37.11
CA LEU A 12 -51.03 20.89 38.39
C LEU A 12 -51.87 19.62 38.58
N ARG A 13 -51.16 18.50 38.76
CA ARG A 13 -51.38 17.62 39.93
C ARG A 13 -50.11 16.81 40.23
N SER A 14 -49.60 17.02 41.43
CA SER A 14 -48.61 16.18 42.10
C SER A 14 -49.05 14.72 42.15
N LEU A 15 -48.12 13.81 41.90
CA LEU A 15 -48.11 12.51 42.56
C LEU A 15 -46.66 12.21 42.93
N VAL A 16 -46.42 12.27 44.24
CA VAL A 16 -45.27 11.72 44.93
C VAL A 16 -45.25 10.23 44.66
N VAL A 17 -44.21 9.73 43.99
CA VAL A 17 -43.82 8.32 44.08
C VAL A 17 -42.46 8.27 44.72
N LEU A 18 -42.51 7.85 45.98
CA LEU A 18 -41.42 7.49 46.85
C LEU A 18 -40.66 6.30 46.23
N THR A 19 -39.33 6.44 46.19
CA THR A 19 -38.33 5.37 46.34
C THR A 19 -38.46 4.11 45.49
N LEU A 20 -37.56 4.01 44.51
CA LEU A 20 -36.55 2.95 44.57
C LEU A 20 -35.24 3.52 44.06
N VAL A 21 -34.38 3.93 44.99
CA VAL A 21 -32.95 3.99 44.76
C VAL A 21 -32.55 2.55 44.48
N VAL A 22 -32.59 2.16 43.20
CA VAL A 22 -31.80 1.02 42.75
C VAL A 22 -30.37 1.54 42.82
N LEU A 23 -29.75 1.31 43.98
CA LEU A 23 -28.30 1.26 44.12
C LEU A 23 -27.85 0.09 43.25
N SER A 24 -27.93 0.26 41.94
CA SER A 24 -27.21 -0.60 41.03
C SER A 24 -25.77 -0.18 41.20
N THR A 25 -25.11 -0.91 42.10
CA THR A 25 -23.69 -1.22 42.04
C THR A 25 -23.40 -1.87 40.68
N PHE A 26 -23.53 -1.09 39.60
CA PHE A 26 -22.85 -1.38 38.36
C PHE A 26 -21.39 -1.11 38.66
N GLY A 27 -20.73 -2.16 39.15
CA GLY A 27 -19.29 -2.25 39.20
C GLY A 27 -18.67 -1.97 37.82
N PRO A 28 -17.34 -1.90 37.76
CA PRO A 28 -16.56 -1.48 36.58
C PRO A 28 -16.91 -2.20 35.26
N PHE A 29 -17.63 -3.32 35.32
CA PHE A 29 -18.09 -4.11 34.17
C PHE A 29 -18.86 -3.32 33.09
N ALA A 30 -19.80 -2.44 33.46
CA ALA A 30 -20.61 -1.73 32.43
C ALA A 30 -19.80 -0.71 31.63
N ALA A 31 -18.82 -0.04 32.26
CA ALA A 31 -17.93 0.92 31.61
C ALA A 31 -16.85 0.23 30.74
N VAL A 32 -16.40 -0.96 31.14
CA VAL A 32 -15.45 -1.77 30.36
C VAL A 32 -16.13 -2.35 29.12
N GLN A 33 -17.41 -2.74 29.20
CA GLN A 33 -18.14 -3.32 28.07
C GLN A 33 -18.38 -2.31 26.93
N THR A 34 -18.64 -1.03 27.24
CA THR A 34 -18.82 0.02 26.24
C THR A 34 -17.50 0.47 25.62
N ALA A 35 -16.41 0.48 26.40
CA ALA A 35 -15.06 0.73 25.89
C ALA A 35 -14.60 -0.37 24.91
N ALA A 36 -14.80 -1.64 25.26
CA ALA A 36 -14.45 -2.78 24.41
C ALA A 36 -15.26 -2.86 23.10
N ALA A 37 -16.54 -2.46 23.13
CA ALA A 37 -17.34 -2.33 21.91
C ALA A 37 -16.85 -1.18 21.02
N GLY A 38 -16.40 -0.07 21.63
CA GLY A 38 -15.83 1.07 20.92
C GLY A 38 -14.47 0.77 20.27
N THR A 39 -13.59 0.03 20.95
CA THR A 39 -12.28 -0.38 20.40
C THR A 39 -12.43 -1.37 19.24
N ALA A 40 -13.41 -2.28 19.30
CA ALA A 40 -13.73 -3.19 18.19
C ALA A 40 -14.21 -2.45 16.92
N ASP A 41 -15.11 -1.48 17.08
CA ASP A 41 -15.62 -0.65 15.96
C ASP A 41 -14.50 0.21 15.32
N GLN A 42 -13.60 0.75 16.15
CA GLN A 42 -12.41 1.46 15.69
C GLN A 42 -11.44 0.56 14.91
N ILE A 43 -11.24 -0.69 15.38
CA ILE A 43 -10.41 -1.69 14.69
C ILE A 43 -10.96 -1.97 13.29
N ASP A 44 -12.28 -2.18 13.16
CA ASP A 44 -12.90 -2.47 11.87
C ASP A 44 -12.90 -1.25 10.93
N THR A 45 -13.07 -0.04 11.48
CA THR A 45 -12.91 1.21 10.74
C THR A 45 -11.50 1.36 10.15
N VAL A 46 -10.45 1.12 10.96
CA VAL A 46 -9.06 1.21 10.49
C VAL A 46 -8.74 0.13 9.45
N LYS A 47 -9.27 -1.09 9.58
CA LYS A 47 -9.14 -2.14 8.54
C LYS A 47 -9.74 -1.70 7.22
N ALA A 48 -10.95 -1.12 7.23
CA ALA A 48 -11.60 -0.62 6.03
C ALA A 48 -10.80 0.52 5.38
N GLN A 49 -10.24 1.43 6.18
CA GLN A 49 -9.36 2.49 5.69
C GLN A 49 -8.08 1.95 5.06
N LEU A 50 -7.46 0.92 5.66
CA LEU A 50 -6.27 0.27 5.14
C LEU A 50 -6.53 -0.41 3.78
N ALA A 51 -7.65 -1.12 3.65
CA ALA A 51 -8.07 -1.72 2.39
C ALA A 51 -8.30 -0.64 1.30
N ALA A 52 -9.02 0.43 1.63
CA ALA A 52 -9.27 1.53 0.70
C ALA A 52 -7.98 2.28 0.29
N ALA A 53 -7.01 2.38 1.20
CA ALA A 53 -5.69 2.96 0.93
C ALA A 53 -4.84 2.05 0.01
N ALA A 54 -4.90 0.74 0.21
CA ALA A 54 -4.24 -0.24 -0.66
C ALA A 54 -4.81 -0.20 -2.09
N ASP A 55 -6.13 -0.12 -2.24
CA ASP A 55 -6.78 0.02 -3.56
C ASP A 55 -6.37 1.32 -4.27
N ARG A 56 -6.25 2.42 -3.52
CA ARG A 56 -5.73 3.69 -4.06
C ARG A 56 -4.28 3.57 -4.54
N ALA A 57 -3.42 2.91 -3.77
CA ALA A 57 -2.04 2.66 -4.16
C ALA A 57 -1.96 1.83 -5.45
N SER A 58 -2.79 0.79 -5.58
CA SER A 58 -2.86 -0.02 -6.80
C SER A 58 -3.31 0.78 -8.02
N ARG A 59 -4.26 1.72 -7.87
CA ARG A 59 -4.68 2.61 -8.97
C ARG A 59 -3.54 3.55 -9.40
N LEU A 60 -2.82 4.12 -8.44
CA LEU A 60 -1.64 4.96 -8.72
C LEU A 60 -0.53 4.18 -9.45
N ASP A 61 -0.33 2.91 -9.11
CA ASP A 61 0.62 2.03 -9.81
C ASP A 61 0.22 1.80 -11.29
N GLN A 62 -1.07 1.64 -11.56
CA GLN A 62 -1.59 1.54 -12.94
C GLN A 62 -1.40 2.86 -13.71
N ASP A 63 -1.66 4.01 -13.07
CA ASP A 63 -1.43 5.32 -13.68
C ASP A 63 0.05 5.58 -13.98
N LEU A 64 0.96 5.16 -13.10
CA LEU A 64 2.41 5.23 -13.35
C LEU A 64 2.80 4.40 -14.57
N ALA A 65 2.31 3.15 -14.68
CA ALA A 65 2.60 2.29 -15.81
C ALA A 65 2.06 2.88 -17.13
N ARG A 66 0.85 3.47 -17.09
CA ARG A 66 0.26 4.15 -18.24
C ARG A 66 1.11 5.35 -18.68
N LEU A 67 1.46 6.23 -17.76
CA LEU A 67 2.28 7.42 -18.04
C LEU A 67 3.66 7.06 -18.57
N GLN A 68 4.30 6.01 -18.03
CA GLN A 68 5.58 5.53 -18.54
C GLN A 68 5.47 5.06 -19.99
N SER A 69 4.42 4.30 -20.33
CA SER A 69 4.15 3.87 -21.70
C SER A 69 3.91 5.06 -22.64
N GLU A 70 3.12 6.05 -22.21
CA GLU A 70 2.86 7.27 -22.98
C GLU A 70 4.14 8.07 -23.25
N ILE A 71 5.01 8.22 -22.26
CA ILE A 71 6.32 8.87 -22.40
C ILE A 71 7.17 8.14 -23.45
N GLU A 72 7.26 6.81 -23.37
CA GLU A 72 8.02 6.02 -24.34
C GLU A 72 7.48 6.15 -25.77
N VAL A 73 6.16 6.09 -25.93
CA VAL A 73 5.50 6.28 -27.23
C VAL A 73 5.81 7.67 -27.78
N ASN A 74 5.69 8.71 -26.94
CA ASN A 74 5.94 10.08 -27.37
C ASN A 74 7.42 10.31 -27.73
N GLN A 75 8.34 9.74 -26.97
CA GLN A 75 9.77 9.78 -27.27
C GLN A 75 10.10 9.11 -28.62
N ARG A 76 9.50 7.95 -28.91
CA ARG A 76 9.62 7.30 -30.22
C ARG A 76 9.11 8.19 -31.34
N ARG A 77 7.93 8.80 -31.16
CA ARG A 77 7.35 9.73 -32.14
C ARG A 77 8.26 10.94 -32.39
N ILE A 78 8.78 11.57 -31.34
CA ILE A 78 9.74 12.68 -31.42
C ILE A 78 10.99 12.25 -32.20
N ALA A 79 11.51 11.04 -31.95
CA ALA A 79 12.68 10.54 -32.66
C ALA A 79 12.41 10.34 -34.16
N THR A 80 11.26 9.74 -34.51
CA THR A 80 10.83 9.56 -35.90
C THR A 80 10.66 10.89 -36.61
N GLU A 81 9.87 11.82 -36.06
CA GLU A 81 9.64 13.14 -36.67
C GLU A 81 10.97 13.92 -36.83
N ARG A 82 11.91 13.81 -35.88
CA ARG A 82 13.24 14.42 -36.01
C ARG A 82 14.11 13.74 -37.07
N SER A 83 13.91 12.46 -37.36
CA SER A 83 14.61 11.77 -38.44
C SER A 83 14.08 12.18 -39.81
N GLU A 84 12.75 12.29 -39.95
CA GLU A 84 12.05 12.74 -41.16
C GLU A 84 12.37 14.21 -41.48
N LEU A 85 12.35 15.09 -40.48
CA LEU A 85 12.77 16.47 -40.68
C LEU A 85 14.23 16.58 -41.12
N ARG A 86 15.11 15.69 -40.66
CA ARG A 86 16.52 15.65 -41.08
C ARG A 86 16.70 15.08 -42.48
N SER A 87 15.83 14.19 -42.96
CA SER A 87 15.87 13.72 -44.36
C SER A 87 15.30 14.78 -45.29
N LEU A 88 14.17 15.39 -44.95
CA LEU A 88 13.58 16.51 -45.69
C LEU A 88 14.54 17.71 -45.78
N ALA A 89 15.15 18.11 -44.66
CA ALA A 89 16.15 19.18 -44.68
C ALA A 89 17.36 18.80 -45.53
N ARG A 90 17.79 17.53 -45.54
CA ARG A 90 18.83 17.08 -46.46
C ARG A 90 18.39 17.15 -47.91
N VAL A 91 17.18 16.75 -48.28
CA VAL A 91 16.72 16.89 -49.67
C VAL A 91 16.62 18.37 -50.08
N LEU A 92 16.16 19.23 -49.16
CA LEU A 92 16.02 20.67 -49.40
C LEU A 92 17.35 21.45 -49.42
N TYR A 93 18.39 20.97 -48.74
CA TYR A 93 19.67 21.70 -48.58
C TYR A 93 20.91 20.94 -49.09
N ALA A 94 20.84 19.63 -49.36
CA ALA A 94 21.97 18.84 -49.88
C ALA A 94 22.12 18.94 -51.40
N GLU A 95 21.14 19.51 -52.10
CA GLU A 95 21.41 20.16 -53.38
C GLU A 95 21.64 21.65 -53.13
N PRO A 96 22.83 22.20 -53.43
CA PRO A 96 22.99 23.63 -53.51
C PRO A 96 22.27 24.10 -54.78
N THR A 97 20.94 24.15 -54.75
CA THR A 97 20.20 24.98 -55.68
C THR A 97 20.49 26.42 -55.26
N SER A 98 21.61 26.94 -55.74
CA SER A 98 21.78 28.38 -55.87
C SER A 98 20.47 28.92 -56.44
N LEU A 99 19.84 29.91 -55.80
CA LEU A 99 18.66 30.65 -56.29
C LEU A 99 18.48 30.70 -57.84
N PRO A 100 19.55 30.90 -58.65
CA PRO A 100 19.47 30.77 -60.11
C PRO A 100 18.97 29.42 -60.68
N LEU A 101 19.20 28.27 -60.05
CA LEU A 101 18.75 26.94 -60.50
C LEU A 101 17.25 26.74 -60.29
N LEU A 102 16.74 27.17 -59.13
CA LEU A 102 15.30 27.20 -58.83
C LEU A 102 14.54 28.19 -59.73
N LEU A 103 15.19 29.30 -60.12
CA LEU A 103 14.66 30.24 -61.09
C LEU A 103 14.69 29.69 -62.54
N ALA A 104 15.68 28.85 -62.87
CA ALA A 104 15.82 28.24 -64.20
C ALA A 104 14.79 27.12 -64.45
N GLU A 105 14.40 26.37 -63.42
CA GLU A 105 13.31 25.40 -63.51
C GLU A 105 11.92 26.03 -63.42
N SER A 106 11.78 27.19 -62.77
CA SER A 106 10.50 27.90 -62.72
C SER A 106 10.23 28.65 -64.02
N HIS A 107 9.08 28.41 -64.66
CA HIS A 107 8.71 29.11 -65.88
C HIS A 107 8.33 30.59 -65.63
N SER A 108 8.19 31.00 -64.36
CA SER A 108 7.92 32.39 -63.97
C SER A 108 8.39 32.73 -62.55
N LEU A 109 8.68 34.00 -62.30
CA LEU A 109 9.02 34.53 -60.97
C LEU A 109 7.91 34.32 -59.93
N GLY A 110 6.65 34.35 -60.36
CA GLY A 110 5.50 34.10 -59.47
C GLY A 110 5.46 32.67 -58.92
N GLU A 111 5.85 31.69 -59.74
CA GLU A 111 5.91 30.28 -59.35
C GLU A 111 7.04 30.00 -58.36
N ALA A 112 8.21 30.61 -58.57
CA ALA A 112 9.34 30.52 -57.63
C ALA A 112 9.00 31.13 -56.26
N VAL A 113 8.35 32.30 -56.24
CA VAL A 113 7.89 32.95 -54.99
C VAL A 113 6.85 32.09 -54.27
N THR A 114 5.95 31.44 -55.01
CA THR A 114 4.92 30.57 -54.42
C THR A 114 5.54 29.33 -53.78
N ARG A 115 6.42 28.61 -54.49
CA ARG A 115 7.18 27.46 -53.95
C ARG A 115 7.99 27.83 -52.70
N TRP A 116 8.63 29.00 -52.71
CA TRP A 116 9.37 29.48 -51.54
C TRP A 116 8.44 29.77 -50.36
N SER A 117 7.28 30.37 -50.61
CA SER A 117 6.30 30.66 -49.57
C SER A 117 5.69 29.38 -48.96
N ASP A 118 5.42 28.36 -49.77
CA ASP A 118 4.93 27.06 -49.31
C ASP A 118 5.96 26.35 -48.43
N LEU A 119 7.24 26.40 -48.83
CA LEU A 119 8.34 25.85 -48.04
C LEU A 119 8.49 26.57 -46.69
N ALA A 120 8.45 27.90 -46.70
CA ALA A 120 8.53 28.71 -45.49
C ALA A 120 7.34 28.44 -44.55
N VAL A 121 6.14 28.22 -45.09
CA VAL A 121 4.95 27.81 -44.31
C VAL A 121 5.14 26.42 -43.73
N ALA A 122 5.62 25.44 -44.51
CA ALA A 122 5.88 24.08 -44.05
C ALA A 122 6.92 24.04 -42.93
N GLY A 123 8.01 24.81 -43.05
CA GLY A 123 9.05 24.94 -42.02
C GLY A 123 8.52 25.53 -40.71
N ARG A 124 7.68 26.57 -40.78
CA ARG A 124 7.03 27.14 -39.59
C ARG A 124 6.09 26.16 -38.89
N ARG A 125 5.32 25.38 -39.66
CA ARG A 125 4.45 24.31 -39.12
C ARG A 125 5.26 23.20 -38.46
N ALA A 126 6.32 22.72 -39.10
CA ALA A 126 7.21 21.72 -38.51
C ALA A 126 7.85 22.19 -37.20
N ALA A 127 8.31 23.44 -37.14
CA ALA A 127 8.84 24.03 -35.92
C ALA A 127 7.79 24.13 -34.81
N ALA A 128 6.52 24.42 -35.16
CA ALA A 128 5.42 24.45 -34.20
C ALA A 128 5.11 23.06 -33.62
N VAL A 129 5.02 22.03 -34.47
CA VAL A 129 4.78 20.63 -34.02
C VAL A 129 5.90 20.15 -33.08
N LYS A 130 7.16 20.40 -33.43
CA LYS A 130 8.30 20.04 -32.58
C LYS A 130 8.25 20.73 -31.21
N ARG A 131 7.86 22.00 -31.17
CA ARG A 131 7.67 22.73 -29.91
C ARG A 131 6.54 22.12 -29.09
N ALA A 132 5.41 21.80 -29.72
CA ALA A 132 4.27 21.16 -29.05
C ALA A 132 4.68 19.83 -28.41
N LEU A 133 5.32 18.92 -29.16
CA LEU A 133 5.76 17.62 -28.63
C LEU A 133 6.77 17.74 -27.47
N THR A 134 7.65 18.74 -27.53
CA THR A 134 8.61 18.99 -26.43
C THR A 134 7.89 19.46 -25.16
N VAL A 135 6.86 20.31 -25.31
CA VAL A 135 6.01 20.75 -24.20
C VAL A 135 5.23 19.56 -23.65
N ASP A 136 4.62 18.75 -24.51
CA ASP A 136 3.88 17.55 -24.10
C ASP A 136 4.76 16.57 -23.34
N GLN A 137 5.99 16.32 -23.81
CA GLN A 137 6.94 15.46 -23.10
C GLN A 137 7.23 16.00 -21.69
N ARG A 138 7.47 17.31 -21.53
CA ARG A 138 7.70 17.91 -20.20
C ARG A 138 6.46 17.78 -19.30
N ASN A 139 5.27 17.99 -19.86
CA ASN A 139 4.02 17.84 -19.12
C ASN A 139 3.85 16.40 -18.61
N LEU A 140 4.14 15.39 -19.43
CA LEU A 140 4.10 13.98 -19.03
C LEU A 140 5.14 13.66 -17.95
N GLU A 141 6.36 14.17 -18.08
CA GLU A 141 7.42 14.00 -17.07
C GLU A 141 7.04 14.63 -15.72
N GLN A 142 6.40 15.81 -15.74
CA GLN A 142 5.86 16.46 -14.55
C GLN A 142 4.71 15.66 -13.93
N GLN A 143 3.77 15.16 -14.73
CA GLN A 143 2.68 14.29 -14.26
C GLN A 143 3.23 13.02 -13.61
N LEU A 144 4.24 12.39 -14.22
CA LEU A 144 4.90 11.22 -13.65
C LEU A 144 5.51 11.53 -12.27
N ALA A 145 6.19 12.67 -12.13
CA ALA A 145 6.77 13.09 -10.86
C ALA A 145 5.68 13.34 -9.80
N GLN A 146 4.58 13.98 -10.18
CA GLN A 146 3.46 14.24 -9.29
C GLN A 146 2.80 12.94 -8.79
N VAL A 147 2.50 12.00 -9.70
CA VAL A 147 1.91 10.71 -9.32
C VAL A 147 2.85 9.90 -8.42
N LYS A 148 4.17 9.94 -8.67
CA LYS A 148 5.17 9.31 -7.78
C LYS A 148 5.16 9.92 -6.39
N ALA A 149 5.05 11.24 -6.27
CA ALA A 149 4.97 11.92 -4.98
C ALA A 149 3.68 11.54 -4.22
N THR A 150 2.52 11.60 -4.89
CA THR A 150 1.23 11.18 -4.30
C THR A 150 1.25 9.72 -3.86
N ARG A 151 1.89 8.84 -4.63
CA ARG A 151 2.10 7.44 -4.23
C ARG A 151 2.93 7.33 -2.95
N ALA A 152 4.03 8.08 -2.85
CA ALA A 152 4.88 8.06 -1.65
C ALA A 152 4.11 8.54 -0.41
N GLU A 153 3.32 9.60 -0.53
CA GLU A 153 2.43 10.08 0.53
C GLU A 153 1.40 9.02 0.93
N GLN A 154 0.79 8.33 -0.05
CA GLN A 154 -0.18 7.27 0.21
C GLN A 154 0.43 6.09 0.98
N LEU A 155 1.70 5.76 0.74
CA LEU A 155 2.43 4.73 1.49
C LEU A 155 2.71 5.14 2.93
N LEU A 156 3.07 6.41 3.18
CA LEU A 156 3.22 6.94 4.54
C LEU A 156 1.90 6.87 5.32
N GLN A 157 0.77 7.15 4.66
CA GLN A 157 -0.55 7.02 5.28
C GLN A 157 -0.86 5.57 5.68
N ILE A 158 -0.53 4.59 4.83
CA ILE A 158 -0.70 3.17 5.13
C ILE A 158 0.11 2.78 6.37
N GLU A 159 1.37 3.25 6.48
CA GLU A 159 2.20 2.96 7.65
C GLU A 159 1.63 3.56 8.94
N GLN A 160 1.11 4.79 8.89
CA GLN A 160 0.45 5.42 10.03
C GLN A 160 -0.79 4.63 10.49
N LEU A 161 -1.63 4.17 9.54
CA LEU A 161 -2.79 3.34 9.85
C LEU A 161 -2.39 2.00 10.48
N ASN A 162 -1.30 1.38 10.02
CA ASN A 162 -0.77 0.14 10.61
C ASN A 162 -0.29 0.34 12.06
N VAL A 163 0.35 1.47 12.36
CA VAL A 163 0.74 1.83 13.73
C VAL A 163 -0.50 2.00 14.61
N GLN A 164 -1.51 2.73 14.13
CA GLN A 164 -2.77 2.94 14.86
C GLN A 164 -3.49 1.60 15.13
N PHE A 165 -3.55 0.73 14.12
CA PHE A 165 -4.16 -0.59 14.24
C PHE A 165 -3.51 -1.44 15.35
N ARG A 166 -2.16 -1.48 15.38
CA ARG A 166 -1.42 -2.20 16.43
C ARG A 166 -1.72 -1.66 17.83
N HIS A 167 -1.82 -0.34 17.96
CA HIS A 167 -2.15 0.29 19.23
C HIS A 167 -3.55 -0.09 19.71
N LEU A 168 -4.56 -0.03 18.82
CA LEU A 168 -5.93 -0.42 19.13
C LEU A 168 -6.03 -1.92 19.51
N GLN A 169 -5.31 -2.80 18.81
CA GLN A 169 -5.25 -4.21 19.17
C GLN A 169 -4.64 -4.45 20.56
N ALA A 170 -3.57 -3.73 20.90
CA ALA A 170 -2.95 -3.84 22.21
C ALA A 170 -3.89 -3.35 23.32
N GLN A 171 -4.65 -2.28 23.07
CA GLN A 171 -5.67 -1.78 23.99
C GLN A 171 -6.80 -2.79 24.20
N ALA A 172 -7.34 -3.36 23.12
CA ALA A 172 -8.37 -4.39 23.21
C ALA A 172 -7.90 -5.64 23.97
N ALA A 173 -6.64 -6.04 23.78
CA ALA A 173 -6.04 -7.16 24.53
C ALA A 173 -5.88 -6.83 26.03
N ALA A 174 -5.51 -5.60 26.38
CA ALA A 174 -5.41 -5.16 27.76
C ALA A 174 -6.80 -5.08 28.44
N GLU A 175 -7.82 -4.60 27.72
CA GLU A 175 -9.21 -4.59 28.18
C GLU A 175 -9.75 -6.01 28.39
N ALA A 176 -9.45 -6.94 27.46
CA ALA A 176 -9.81 -8.35 27.61
C ALA A 176 -9.12 -9.02 28.81
N ALA A 177 -7.86 -8.68 29.08
CA ALA A 177 -7.13 -9.15 30.25
C ALA A 177 -7.70 -8.60 31.56
N ALA A 178 -8.15 -7.34 31.57
CA ALA A 178 -8.77 -6.71 32.74
C ALA A 178 -10.21 -7.20 33.01
N ALA A 179 -10.92 -7.68 31.99
CA ALA A 179 -12.28 -8.21 32.10
C ALA A 179 -12.33 -9.69 32.58
N GLN A 180 -11.20 -10.40 32.61
CA GLN A 180 -11.12 -11.76 33.13
C GLN A 180 -11.06 -11.74 34.67
N PRO A 181 -11.95 -12.44 35.39
CA PRO A 181 -11.85 -12.56 36.84
C PRO A 181 -10.61 -13.38 37.21
N ALA A 182 -9.84 -12.88 38.18
CA ALA A 182 -8.65 -13.56 38.69
C ALA A 182 -9.00 -14.98 39.21
N PRO A 183 -8.37 -16.06 38.73
CA PRO A 183 -8.68 -17.41 39.18
C PRO A 183 -8.10 -17.72 40.57
N PRO A 184 -8.76 -18.55 41.40
CA PRO A 184 -8.19 -19.09 42.63
C PRO A 184 -7.03 -20.04 42.31
N ALA A 185 -5.96 -19.96 43.09
CA ALA A 185 -4.77 -20.78 42.94
C ALA A 185 -5.08 -22.27 43.23
N THR A 186 -5.01 -23.15 42.21
CA THR A 186 -4.53 -24.56 42.30
C THR A 186 -4.57 -25.27 40.93
N THR A 187 -3.40 -25.76 40.48
CA THR A 187 -3.06 -26.88 39.55
C THR A 187 -3.83 -27.14 38.22
N PRO A 188 -3.16 -27.15 37.05
CA PRO A 188 -3.74 -27.60 35.76
C PRO A 188 -3.25 -28.99 35.27
N PRO A 189 -4.10 -29.74 34.53
CA PRO A 189 -3.78 -29.96 33.10
C PRO A 189 -4.93 -29.74 32.10
N SER A 190 -4.60 -28.93 31.08
CA SER A 190 -5.05 -28.77 29.68
C SER A 190 -6.50 -28.98 29.19
N ARG A 191 -7.10 -27.88 28.71
CA ARG A 191 -7.49 -27.70 27.29
C ARG A 191 -7.23 -26.22 26.92
N VAL A 192 -6.23 -25.96 26.07
CA VAL A 192 -5.69 -24.62 25.78
C VAL A 192 -5.91 -24.28 24.29
N PRO A 193 -6.55 -23.14 23.92
CA PRO A 193 -6.42 -22.52 22.58
C PRO A 193 -4.95 -22.12 22.42
N PRO A 194 -4.26 -22.12 21.25
CA PRO A 194 -2.80 -22.25 21.28
C PRO A 194 -2.07 -21.04 21.89
N ASP A 195 -1.93 -21.03 23.21
CA ASP A 195 -1.28 -20.01 24.01
C ASP A 195 0.25 -20.23 24.04
N SER A 196 0.79 -21.15 23.22
CA SER A 196 2.23 -21.43 23.13
C SER A 196 2.76 -21.45 21.69
N ILE A 197 3.95 -20.88 21.51
CA ILE A 197 4.70 -20.80 20.25
C ILE A 197 4.83 -22.16 19.55
N ARG A 198 5.00 -23.25 20.32
CA ARG A 198 5.12 -24.61 19.78
C ARG A 198 3.84 -25.04 19.05
N ALA A 199 2.67 -24.65 19.53
CA ALA A 199 1.41 -24.99 18.87
C ALA A 199 1.21 -24.23 17.55
N ILE A 200 1.69 -22.98 17.48
CA ILE A 200 1.71 -22.20 16.23
C ILE A 200 2.61 -22.88 15.18
N ILE A 201 3.79 -23.33 15.60
CA ILE A 201 4.72 -24.07 14.72
C ILE A 201 4.08 -25.38 14.24
N VAL A 202 3.48 -26.15 15.14
CA VAL A 202 2.77 -27.40 14.80
C VAL A 202 1.66 -27.11 13.78
N ALA A 203 0.87 -26.06 13.98
CA ALA A 203 -0.22 -25.71 13.07
C ALA A 203 0.27 -25.35 11.65
N ALA A 204 1.35 -24.58 11.54
CA ALA A 204 1.90 -24.18 10.25
C ALA A 204 2.49 -25.37 9.45
N PHE A 205 3.10 -26.33 10.12
CA PHE A 205 3.76 -27.47 9.47
C PHE A 205 2.90 -28.73 9.36
N SER A 206 1.76 -28.81 10.04
CA SER A 206 0.85 -29.97 10.01
C SER A 206 0.44 -30.41 8.59
N PRO A 207 0.14 -29.49 7.63
CA PRO A 207 -0.20 -29.89 6.25
C PRO A 207 0.94 -30.60 5.50
N LEU A 208 2.19 -30.47 5.96
CA LEU A 208 3.38 -31.07 5.35
C LEU A 208 3.72 -32.44 5.96
N GLY A 209 2.96 -32.88 6.96
CA GLY A 209 3.11 -34.18 7.62
C GLY A 209 3.98 -34.15 8.89
N GLN A 210 3.90 -35.24 9.65
CA GLN A 210 4.47 -35.31 11.01
C GLN A 210 6.00 -35.15 11.04
N ALA A 211 6.70 -35.65 10.02
CA ALA A 211 8.15 -35.50 9.92
C ALA A 211 8.57 -34.01 9.83
N ALA A 212 7.83 -33.22 9.06
CA ALA A 212 8.06 -31.78 8.91
C ALA A 212 7.77 -31.03 10.23
N VAL A 213 6.71 -31.43 10.95
CA VAL A 213 6.39 -30.88 12.28
C VAL A 213 7.52 -31.15 13.28
N THR A 214 8.01 -32.39 13.35
CA THR A 214 9.11 -32.76 14.26
C THR A 214 10.40 -32.01 13.91
N TRP A 215 10.71 -31.86 12.63
CA TRP A 215 11.84 -31.05 12.17
C TRP A 215 11.67 -29.58 12.59
N ALA A 216 10.52 -28.97 12.30
CA ALA A 216 10.28 -27.55 12.55
C ALA A 216 10.38 -27.19 14.04
N LEU A 217 9.84 -28.04 14.92
CA LEU A 217 9.97 -27.86 16.36
C LEU A 217 11.44 -27.89 16.81
N ARG A 218 12.26 -28.77 16.24
CA ARG A 218 13.69 -28.86 16.58
C ARG A 218 14.47 -27.65 16.10
N VAL A 219 14.24 -27.22 14.85
CA VAL A 219 14.90 -26.05 14.27
C VAL A 219 14.54 -24.79 15.04
N ALA A 220 13.26 -24.52 15.31
CA ALA A 220 12.85 -23.35 16.08
C ALA A 220 13.43 -23.32 17.51
N ALA A 221 13.65 -24.49 18.13
CA ALA A 221 14.35 -24.57 19.41
C ALA A 221 15.81 -24.12 19.30
N CYS A 222 16.50 -24.58 18.26
CA CYS A 222 17.92 -24.32 18.03
C CYS A 222 18.16 -22.86 17.59
N GLU A 223 17.32 -22.34 16.69
CA GLU A 223 17.45 -21.02 16.09
C GLU A 223 17.10 -19.89 17.07
N SER A 224 16.05 -20.06 17.88
CA SER A 224 15.52 -18.97 18.71
C SER A 224 15.15 -19.37 20.13
N GLY A 225 15.25 -20.66 20.50
CA GLY A 225 14.71 -21.16 21.76
C GLY A 225 13.19 -20.97 21.86
N TYR A 226 12.48 -20.92 20.73
CA TYR A 226 11.05 -20.54 20.63
C TYR A 226 10.72 -19.09 21.00
N ASN A 227 11.69 -18.17 20.95
CA ASN A 227 11.43 -16.76 21.14
C ASN A 227 11.10 -16.07 19.80
N PRO A 228 9.86 -15.61 19.56
CA PRO A 228 9.48 -14.97 18.31
C PRO A 228 10.12 -13.59 18.12
N PHE A 229 10.73 -13.00 19.15
CA PHE A 229 11.44 -11.74 19.09
C PHE A 229 12.97 -11.90 19.07
N ALA A 230 13.48 -13.13 18.88
CA ALA A 230 14.92 -13.37 18.80
C ALA A 230 15.54 -12.67 17.59
N VAL A 231 16.68 -12.01 17.82
CA VAL A 231 17.47 -11.34 16.77
C VAL A 231 18.94 -11.70 16.93
N ASN A 232 19.55 -12.21 15.86
CA ASN A 232 20.99 -12.32 15.78
C ASN A 232 21.59 -10.95 15.42
N ARG A 233 22.34 -10.36 16.35
CA ARG A 233 22.91 -9.01 16.18
C ARG A 233 23.98 -8.93 15.07
N SER A 234 24.63 -10.04 14.73
CA SER A 234 25.68 -10.05 13.70
C SER A 234 25.10 -10.20 12.28
N SER A 235 24.05 -10.99 12.09
CA SER A 235 23.49 -11.31 10.76
C SER A 235 22.15 -10.62 10.48
N GLY A 236 21.48 -10.07 11.50
CA GLY A 236 20.15 -9.50 11.39
C GLY A 236 19.03 -10.53 11.24
N ALA A 237 19.33 -11.82 11.44
CA ALA A 237 18.34 -12.88 11.40
C ALA A 237 17.28 -12.70 12.49
N ALA A 238 16.00 -12.92 12.16
CA ALA A 238 14.88 -12.53 13.01
C ALA A 238 13.80 -13.62 13.13
N GLY A 239 13.20 -13.70 14.32
CA GLY A 239 12.02 -14.51 14.59
C GLY A 239 12.32 -15.99 14.88
N LEU A 240 11.26 -16.79 14.91
CA LEU A 240 11.29 -18.19 15.36
C LEU A 240 12.28 -19.05 14.56
N PHE A 241 12.32 -18.85 13.25
CA PHE A 241 13.17 -19.57 12.30
C PHE A 241 14.34 -18.73 11.78
N GLN A 242 14.70 -17.65 12.49
CA GLN A 242 15.86 -16.80 12.23
C GLN A 242 16.03 -16.45 10.72
N PHE A 243 14.98 -15.89 10.13
CA PHE A 243 15.03 -15.47 8.73
C PHE A 243 15.98 -14.28 8.55
N LEU A 244 16.93 -14.38 7.62
CA LEU A 244 17.69 -13.23 7.16
C LEU A 244 16.76 -12.21 6.47
N PRO A 245 17.00 -10.89 6.58
CA PRO A 245 16.14 -9.88 5.97
C PRO A 245 15.92 -10.07 4.47
N SER A 246 16.97 -10.45 3.73
CA SER A 246 16.90 -10.72 2.28
C SER A 246 16.06 -11.95 1.93
N THR A 247 16.01 -12.95 2.82
CA THR A 247 15.21 -14.16 2.63
C THR A 247 13.76 -13.90 3.02
N TRP A 248 13.55 -13.19 4.13
CA TRP A 248 12.21 -12.75 4.56
C TRP A 248 11.50 -11.95 3.48
N ALA A 249 12.20 -10.98 2.88
CA ALA A 249 11.68 -10.12 1.80
C ALA A 249 11.24 -10.88 0.54
N ARG A 250 11.72 -12.12 0.35
CA ARG A 250 11.35 -13.00 -0.78
C ARG A 250 10.27 -14.02 -0.42
N SER A 251 9.84 -14.06 0.83
CA SER A 251 8.75 -14.93 1.26
C SER A 251 7.39 -14.30 0.92
N PRO A 252 6.33 -15.11 0.72
CA PRO A 252 4.96 -14.62 0.61
C PRO A 252 4.49 -13.81 1.84
N TRP A 253 5.17 -13.94 2.97
CA TRP A 253 4.90 -13.22 4.22
C TRP A 253 5.80 -11.99 4.41
N ALA A 254 6.52 -11.55 3.37
CA ALA A 254 7.41 -10.38 3.44
C ALA A 254 6.70 -9.10 3.91
N ALA A 255 5.39 -8.99 3.69
CA ALA A 255 4.56 -7.88 4.16
C ALA A 255 4.17 -7.97 5.65
N GLN A 256 4.42 -9.12 6.29
CA GLN A 256 4.19 -9.35 7.72
C GLN A 256 5.49 -9.17 8.51
N SER A 257 5.38 -9.03 9.82
CA SER A 257 6.55 -8.94 10.69
C SER A 257 7.26 -10.30 10.75
N PRO A 258 8.60 -10.36 10.60
CA PRO A 258 9.35 -11.59 10.88
C PRO A 258 9.24 -12.00 12.35
N PHE A 259 8.77 -11.12 13.24
CA PHE A 259 8.53 -11.43 14.65
C PHE A 259 7.10 -11.89 14.95
N ASP A 260 6.19 -11.86 13.97
CA ASP A 260 4.89 -12.51 14.12
C ASP A 260 5.11 -14.02 14.11
N PRO A 261 4.81 -14.74 15.21
CA PRO A 261 5.08 -16.17 15.31
C PRO A 261 4.30 -17.00 14.28
N VAL A 262 3.12 -16.54 13.87
CA VAL A 262 2.28 -17.21 12.86
C VAL A 262 2.88 -16.99 11.48
N ALA A 263 3.16 -15.74 11.12
CA ALA A 263 3.77 -15.40 9.83
C ALA A 263 5.13 -16.08 9.64
N ASN A 264 5.98 -16.03 10.67
CA ASN A 264 7.33 -16.60 10.63
C ASN A 264 7.27 -18.13 10.49
N SER A 265 6.36 -18.79 11.21
CA SER A 265 6.16 -20.25 11.10
C SER A 265 5.58 -20.66 9.74
N GLN A 266 4.66 -19.88 9.18
CA GLN A 266 4.08 -20.13 7.85
C GLN A 266 5.11 -19.88 6.73
N ALA A 267 5.93 -18.84 6.83
CA ALA A 267 7.04 -18.59 5.93
C ALA A 267 8.09 -19.71 5.96
N ALA A 268 8.41 -20.22 7.16
CA ALA A 268 9.29 -21.37 7.32
C ALA A 268 8.69 -22.63 6.69
N ALA A 269 7.39 -22.90 6.89
CA ALA A 269 6.70 -24.03 6.28
C ALA A 269 6.71 -23.96 4.75
N TRP A 270 6.47 -22.78 4.17
CA TRP A 270 6.57 -22.58 2.72
C TRP A 270 7.98 -22.76 2.18
N LEU A 271 8.97 -22.18 2.83
CA LEU A 271 10.36 -22.29 2.38
C LEU A 271 10.85 -23.73 2.49
N TYR A 272 10.48 -24.43 3.57
CA TYR A 272 10.73 -25.86 3.73
C TYR A 272 10.08 -26.68 2.61
N ALA A 273 8.80 -26.42 2.28
CA ALA A 273 8.10 -27.13 1.21
C ALA A 273 8.71 -26.88 -0.17
N ARG A 274 9.23 -25.66 -0.40
CA ARG A 274 9.81 -25.24 -1.69
C ARG A 274 11.26 -25.72 -1.88
N SER A 275 12.08 -25.62 -0.83
CA SER A 275 13.55 -25.70 -0.93
C SER A 275 14.16 -26.75 0.02
N GLY A 276 13.35 -27.44 0.80
CA GLY A 276 13.77 -28.48 1.75
C GLY A 276 14.44 -27.93 3.02
N PRO A 277 14.88 -28.83 3.92
CA PRO A 277 15.45 -28.46 5.23
C PRO A 277 16.83 -27.79 5.16
N GLY A 278 17.56 -27.93 4.05
CA GLY A 278 18.96 -27.48 3.91
C GLY A 278 19.19 -25.96 3.96
N GLN A 279 18.13 -25.16 4.11
CA GLN A 279 18.24 -23.71 4.29
C GLN A 279 18.63 -23.32 5.72
N TRP A 280 18.49 -24.24 6.69
CA TRP A 280 18.84 -24.03 8.09
C TRP A 280 20.07 -24.85 8.46
N VAL A 281 21.02 -24.22 9.14
CA VAL A 281 22.24 -24.86 9.64
C VAL A 281 21.95 -25.65 10.92
N CYS A 282 21.04 -25.15 11.76
CA CYS A 282 20.48 -25.88 12.89
C CYS A 282 19.48 -26.94 12.40
N GLN A 283 19.76 -28.23 12.65
CA GLN A 283 18.89 -29.38 12.30
C GLN A 283 18.95 -30.50 13.33
#